data_AF-A0A1S2D934-F1
#
_entry.id   AF-A0A1S2D934-F1
#
_cell.length_a   1.000
_cell.length_b   1.000
_cell.length_c   1.000
_cell.angle_alpha   90.00
_cell.angle_beta   90.00
_cell.angle_gamma   90.00
#
_symmetry.space_group_name_H-M   'P 1'
#
loop_
_entity.id
_entity.type
_entity.pdbx_description
1 polymer ?
#
loop_
_entity_poly.entity_id
_entity_poly.type
_entity_poly.pdbx_seq_one_letter_code
_entity_poly.pdbx_strand_id
1 'polypeptide(L)'
;MRMATLIERAQNHLRRQLPPDVAEHLYVGGYRNGVLTLITDRAAWLTWLRYEQPRLLGLLHQLPGFEAVMKFSLKVRPIRPVKAIPRQTRHLSPAGAEALAHCAEGLEDSPLKRSLNRLASHANAAVEPGDDFSNDSPSNDSSSKDDSSSDAPFSDASSSDDPA
;
A
#
# COMPACT_ATOMS: atom_id res chain seq x y z
N MET A 1 6.00 11.78 -29.75
CA MET A 1 5.02 10.72 -29.44
C MET A 1 5.27 9.33 -30.07
N ARG A 2 6.30 9.10 -30.90
CA ARG A 2 6.44 7.80 -31.63
C ARG A 2 7.02 6.62 -30.83
N MET A 3 7.75 6.86 -29.73
CA MET A 3 8.39 5.77 -28.98
C MET A 3 7.41 4.97 -28.12
N ALA A 4 6.38 5.62 -27.56
CA ALA A 4 5.38 4.95 -26.72
C ALA A 4 4.62 3.88 -27.51
N THR A 5 4.16 4.23 -28.73
CA THR A 5 3.46 3.29 -29.63
C THR A 5 4.34 2.12 -30.07
N LEU A 6 5.65 2.36 -30.22
CA LEU A 6 6.60 1.31 -30.59
C LEU A 6 6.81 0.33 -29.43
N ILE A 7 7.03 0.84 -28.22
CA ILE A 7 7.16 0.04 -26.99
C ILE A 7 5.90 -0.79 -26.74
N GLU A 8 4.72 -0.19 -26.89
CA GLU A 8 3.44 -0.89 -26.73
C GLU A 8 3.26 -2.01 -27.76
N ARG A 9 3.67 -1.78 -29.01
CA ARG A 9 3.64 -2.82 -30.04
C ARG A 9 4.57 -4.00 -29.70
N ALA A 10 5.79 -3.73 -29.22
CA ALA A 10 6.69 -4.79 -28.76
C ALA A 10 6.10 -5.55 -27.57
N GLN A 11 5.54 -4.84 -26.58
CA GLN A 11 4.94 -5.47 -25.42
C GLN A 11 3.78 -6.38 -25.81
N ASN A 12 2.88 -5.92 -26.67
CA ASN A 12 1.75 -6.71 -27.14
C ASN A 12 2.17 -7.93 -27.96
N HIS A 13 3.26 -7.84 -28.72
CA HIS A 13 3.77 -8.99 -29.47
C HIS A 13 4.42 -10.02 -28.54
N LEU A 14 5.26 -9.57 -27.60
CA LEU A 14 5.87 -10.45 -26.60
C LEU A 14 4.78 -11.15 -25.77
N ARG A 15 3.77 -10.41 -25.29
CA ARG A 15 2.66 -11.00 -24.51
C ARG A 15 1.85 -12.08 -25.25
N ARG A 16 1.81 -12.07 -26.58
CA ARG A 16 1.13 -13.11 -27.38
C ARG A 16 1.98 -14.37 -27.57
N GLN A 17 3.30 -14.23 -27.52
CA GLN A 17 4.25 -15.33 -27.76
C GLN A 17 4.73 -15.99 -26.47
N LEU A 18 4.62 -15.29 -25.34
CA LEU A 18 4.96 -15.81 -24.03
C LEU A 18 3.76 -16.51 -23.36
N PRO A 19 4.01 -17.48 -22.47
CA PRO A 19 2.98 -18.03 -21.60
C PRO A 19 2.28 -16.92 -20.78
N PRO A 20 0.97 -17.05 -20.50
CA PRO A 20 0.19 -16.03 -19.80
C PRO A 20 0.78 -15.71 -18.43
N ASP A 21 1.26 -16.73 -17.71
CA ASP A 21 1.89 -16.60 -16.39
C ASP A 21 3.10 -15.66 -16.42
N VAL A 22 3.89 -15.66 -17.49
CA VAL A 22 5.06 -14.77 -17.62
C VAL A 22 4.66 -13.41 -18.20
N ALA A 23 3.69 -13.42 -19.13
CA ALA A 23 3.25 -12.23 -19.85
C ALA A 23 2.63 -11.16 -18.95
N GLU A 24 1.96 -11.57 -17.86
CA GLU A 24 1.41 -10.65 -16.84
C GLU A 24 2.52 -9.94 -16.03
N HIS A 25 3.59 -10.67 -15.77
CA HIS A 25 4.73 -10.23 -14.97
C HIS A 25 5.81 -9.50 -15.78
N LEU A 26 5.71 -9.51 -17.12
CA LEU A 26 6.68 -8.90 -18.03
C LEU A 26 6.22 -7.52 -18.55
N TYR A 27 7.13 -6.54 -18.44
CA TYR A 27 6.91 -5.16 -18.84
C TYR A 27 8.06 -4.68 -19.73
N VAL A 28 7.76 -3.92 -20.78
CA VAL A 28 8.78 -3.33 -21.65
C VAL A 28 9.09 -1.92 -21.15
N GLY A 29 10.27 -1.73 -20.58
CA GLY A 29 10.69 -0.44 -20.01
C GLY A 29 11.14 0.58 -21.06
N GLY A 30 11.57 0.13 -22.23
CA GLY A 30 11.96 1.00 -23.34
C GLY A 30 13.02 0.40 -24.26
N TYR A 31 13.23 1.06 -25.40
CA TYR A 31 14.22 0.69 -26.40
C TYR A 31 15.25 1.82 -26.57
N ARG A 32 16.54 1.52 -26.44
CA ARG A 32 17.63 2.49 -26.62
C ARG A 32 18.87 1.80 -27.17
N ASN A 33 19.48 2.37 -28.22
CA ASN A 33 20.75 1.93 -28.80
C ASN A 33 20.79 0.41 -29.12
N GLY A 34 19.72 -0.13 -29.69
CA GLY A 34 19.64 -1.57 -29.96
C GLY A 34 19.43 -2.46 -28.73
N VAL A 35 19.11 -1.89 -27.57
CA VAL A 35 18.83 -2.64 -26.35
C VAL A 35 17.39 -2.45 -25.95
N LEU A 36 16.62 -3.55 -25.91
CA LEU A 36 15.27 -3.53 -25.36
C LEU A 36 15.34 -3.88 -23.87
N THR A 37 14.80 -3.01 -23.02
CA THR A 37 14.75 -3.23 -21.58
C THR A 37 13.47 -3.97 -21.22
N LEU A 38 13.62 -5.15 -20.64
CA LEU A 38 12.53 -5.96 -20.11
C LEU A 38 12.60 -5.93 -18.58
N ILE A 39 11.45 -5.67 -17.96
CA ILE A 39 11.29 -5.55 -16.52
C ILE A 39 10.35 -6.66 -16.06
N THR A 40 10.74 -7.39 -15.03
CA THR A 40 9.92 -8.40 -14.35
C THR A 40 9.78 -8.05 -12.87
N ASP A 41 8.69 -8.47 -12.25
CA ASP A 41 8.45 -8.33 -10.81
C ASP A 41 9.11 -9.45 -9.98
N ARG A 42 9.31 -10.64 -10.55
CA ARG A 42 9.92 -11.81 -9.89
C ARG A 42 11.24 -12.23 -10.52
N ALA A 43 12.19 -12.61 -9.67
CA ALA A 43 13.50 -13.10 -10.09
C ALA A 43 13.44 -14.46 -10.80
N ALA A 44 12.47 -15.31 -10.47
CA ALA A 44 12.27 -16.60 -11.15
C ALA A 44 12.08 -16.44 -12.67
N TRP A 45 11.24 -15.47 -13.07
CA TRP A 45 11.01 -15.15 -14.48
C TRP A 45 12.23 -14.56 -15.18
N LEU A 46 13.07 -13.82 -14.46
CA LEU A 46 14.31 -13.28 -15.03
C LEU A 46 15.27 -14.42 -15.43
N THR A 47 15.37 -15.46 -14.61
CA THR A 47 16.20 -16.63 -14.93
C THR A 47 15.67 -17.35 -16.16
N TRP A 48 14.36 -17.63 -16.23
CA TRP A 48 13.74 -18.22 -17.43
C TRP A 48 13.95 -17.34 -18.67
N LEU A 49 13.77 -16.02 -18.53
CA LEU A 49 13.90 -15.05 -19.61
C LEU A 49 15.34 -14.96 -20.15
N ARG A 50 16.36 -15.26 -19.33
CA ARG A 50 17.75 -15.41 -19.80
C ARG A 50 17.94 -16.61 -20.73
N TYR A 51 17.26 -17.72 -20.44
CA TYR A 51 17.30 -18.89 -21.33
C TYR A 51 16.48 -18.66 -22.60
N GLU A 52 15.35 -17.97 -22.46
CA GLU A 52 14.44 -17.67 -23.58
C GLU A 52 14.92 -16.50 -24.47
N GLN A 53 15.93 -15.74 -24.02
CA GLN A 53 16.45 -14.55 -24.68
C GLN A 53 16.79 -14.74 -26.18
N PRO A 54 17.49 -15.81 -26.61
CA PRO A 54 17.80 -16.00 -28.03
C PRO A 54 16.54 -16.20 -28.88
N ARG A 55 15.56 -16.96 -28.35
CA ARG A 55 14.28 -17.21 -29.03
C ARG A 55 13.48 -15.91 -29.15
N LEU A 56 13.40 -15.13 -28.07
CA LEU A 56 12.71 -13.84 -28.08
C LEU A 56 13.38 -12.83 -29.02
N LEU A 57 14.70 -12.87 -29.14
CA LEU A 57 15.42 -11.96 -30.03
C LEU A 57 15.06 -12.23 -31.49
N GLY A 58 15.05 -13.51 -31.88
CA GLY A 58 14.62 -13.94 -33.20
C GLY A 58 13.16 -13.58 -33.50
N LEU A 59 12.26 -13.75 -32.54
CA LEU A 59 10.85 -13.34 -32.68
C LEU A 59 10.71 -11.82 -32.83
N LEU A 60 11.51 -11.05 -32.08
CA LEU A 60 11.44 -9.60 -32.14
C LEU A 60 12.01 -9.05 -33.45
N HIS A 61 12.98 -9.72 -34.07
CA HIS A 61 13.47 -9.38 -35.41
C HIS A 61 12.43 -9.59 -36.51
N GLN A 62 11.42 -10.44 -36.30
CA GLN A 62 10.31 -10.61 -37.26
C GLN A 62 9.34 -9.42 -37.27
N LEU A 63 9.46 -8.49 -36.32
CA LEU A 63 8.63 -7.29 -36.26
C LEU A 63 9.28 -6.11 -37.01
N PRO A 64 8.52 -5.42 -37.88
CA PRO A 64 9.00 -4.21 -38.53
C PRO A 64 9.25 -3.10 -37.49
N GLY A 65 10.48 -2.57 -37.49
CA GLY A 65 10.93 -1.52 -36.55
C GLY A 65 11.74 -2.02 -35.36
N PHE A 66 11.95 -3.33 -35.21
CA PHE A 66 12.79 -3.92 -34.15
C PHE A 66 14.01 -4.70 -34.65
N GLU A 67 14.30 -4.68 -35.96
CA GLU A 67 15.49 -5.31 -36.56
C GLU A 67 16.80 -4.82 -35.92
N ALA A 68 16.82 -3.57 -35.43
CA ALA A 68 17.98 -2.99 -34.77
C ALA A 68 18.15 -3.45 -33.30
N VAL A 69 17.32 -4.34 -32.76
CA VAL A 69 17.49 -4.86 -31.39
C VAL A 69 18.61 -5.89 -31.39
N MET A 70 19.72 -5.59 -30.73
CA MET A 70 20.89 -6.45 -30.60
C MET A 70 20.82 -7.33 -29.35
N LYS A 71 20.24 -6.81 -28.25
CA LYS A 71 20.20 -7.53 -26.96
C LYS A 71 19.05 -7.08 -26.06
N PHE A 72 18.72 -7.91 -25.08
CA PHE A 72 17.82 -7.55 -23.99
C PHE A 72 18.60 -7.08 -22.76
N SER A 73 18.09 -6.03 -22.11
CA SER A 73 18.48 -5.66 -20.75
C SER A 73 17.39 -6.14 -19.81
N LEU A 74 17.68 -7.20 -19.06
CA LEU A 74 16.72 -7.81 -18.13
C LEU A 74 16.90 -7.20 -16.75
N LYS A 75 15.81 -6.67 -16.16
CA LYS A 75 15.82 -6.06 -14.82
C LYS A 75 14.69 -6.62 -13.98
N VAL A 76 15.00 -6.98 -12.73
CA VAL A 76 13.95 -7.21 -11.72
C VAL A 76 13.65 -5.87 -11.06
N ARG A 77 12.40 -5.44 -11.12
CA ARG A 77 11.91 -4.35 -10.28
C ARG A 77 10.61 -4.80 -9.64
N PRO A 78 10.51 -4.81 -8.31
CA PRO A 78 9.23 -4.97 -7.65
C PRO A 78 8.31 -3.84 -8.12
N ILE A 79 7.33 -4.18 -8.95
CA ILE A 79 6.30 -3.22 -9.39
C ILE A 79 5.36 -3.09 -8.21
N ARG A 80 5.65 -2.13 -7.34
CA ARG A 80 4.70 -1.72 -6.31
C ARG A 80 3.54 -1.08 -7.07
N PRO A 81 2.31 -1.63 -6.98
CA PRO A 81 1.16 -0.92 -7.53
C PRO A 81 1.18 0.48 -6.92
N VAL A 82 0.92 1.50 -7.75
CA VAL A 82 0.85 2.88 -7.29
C VAL A 82 -0.29 2.93 -6.27
N LYS A 83 0.04 2.81 -4.99
CA LYS A 83 -0.92 2.96 -3.91
C LYS A 83 -1.37 4.42 -4.01
N ALA A 84 -2.60 4.63 -4.47
CA ALA A 84 -3.20 5.94 -4.45
C ALA A 84 -3.09 6.46 -3.02
N ILE A 85 -2.39 7.58 -2.83
CA ILE A 85 -2.27 8.21 -1.52
C ILE A 85 -3.70 8.57 -1.13
N PRO A 86 -4.26 8.02 -0.04
CA PRO A 86 -5.63 8.33 0.35
C PRO A 86 -5.72 9.84 0.54
N ARG A 87 -6.73 10.47 -0.07
CA ARG A 87 -6.95 11.91 0.06
C ARG A 87 -7.37 12.19 1.48
N GLN A 88 -6.46 12.65 2.32
CA GLN A 88 -6.76 12.96 3.70
C GLN A 88 -7.56 14.27 3.76
N THR A 89 -8.88 14.15 3.76
CA THR A 89 -9.78 15.28 3.96
C THR A 89 -9.70 15.69 5.43
N ARG A 90 -9.23 16.91 5.69
CA ARG A 90 -9.21 17.47 7.05
C ARG A 90 -10.60 17.99 7.35
N HIS A 91 -11.23 17.45 8.40
CA HIS A 91 -12.50 17.94 8.93
C HIS A 91 -12.22 18.68 10.23
N LEU A 92 -12.86 19.84 10.41
CA LEU A 92 -12.82 20.58 11.67
C LEU A 92 -13.98 20.10 12.54
N SER A 93 -13.69 19.70 13.78
CA SER A 93 -14.73 19.29 14.73
C SER A 93 -15.56 20.50 15.19
N PRO A 94 -16.83 20.31 15.63
CA PRO A 94 -17.67 21.38 16.15
C PRO A 94 -17.01 22.14 17.32
N ALA A 95 -16.46 21.40 18.29
CA ALA A 95 -15.73 21.97 19.43
C ALA A 95 -14.49 22.79 19.00
N GLY A 96 -13.80 22.34 17.93
CA GLY A 96 -12.67 23.07 17.37
C GLY A 96 -13.09 24.38 16.69
N ALA A 97 -14.23 24.40 16.01
CA ALA A 97 -14.78 25.63 15.44
C ALA A 97 -15.25 26.62 16.51
N GLU A 98 -15.89 26.14 17.58
CA GLU A 98 -16.31 26.97 18.71
C GLU A 98 -15.11 27.63 19.39
N ALA A 99 -14.06 26.86 19.68
CA ALA A 99 -12.81 27.41 20.24
C ALA A 99 -12.19 28.47 19.32
N LEU A 100 -12.19 28.26 18.00
CA LEU A 100 -11.67 29.22 17.03
C LEU A 100 -12.51 30.51 16.95
N ALA A 101 -13.84 30.39 17.03
CA ALA A 101 -14.75 31.53 17.06
C ALA A 101 -14.56 32.34 18.36
N HIS A 102 -14.47 31.67 19.49
CA HIS A 102 -14.24 32.31 20.79
C HIS A 102 -12.89 33.04 20.84
N CYS A 103 -11.83 32.43 20.28
CA CYS A 103 -10.56 33.13 20.13
C CYS A 103 -10.69 34.38 19.25
N ALA A 104 -11.51 34.37 18.20
CA ALA A 104 -11.70 35.51 17.30
C ALA A 104 -12.50 36.66 17.91
N GLU A 105 -13.37 36.40 18.91
CA GLU A 105 -14.13 37.43 19.63
C GLU A 105 -13.22 38.38 20.41
N GLY A 106 -12.11 37.87 20.96
CA GLY A 106 -11.12 38.65 21.68
C GLY A 106 -10.18 39.49 20.81
N LEU A 107 -10.32 39.43 19.48
CA LEU A 107 -9.50 40.20 18.55
C LEU A 107 -10.24 41.43 18.01
N GLU A 108 -9.49 42.51 17.83
CA GLU A 108 -9.91 43.68 17.05
C GLU A 108 -10.15 43.29 15.58
N ASP A 109 -10.78 44.19 14.80
CA ASP A 109 -11.13 43.95 13.39
C ASP A 109 -9.91 43.89 12.47
N SER A 110 -9.23 42.75 12.54
CA SER A 110 -7.98 42.42 11.89
C SER A 110 -8.16 41.35 10.81
N PRO A 111 -7.27 41.30 9.81
CA PRO A 111 -7.20 40.16 8.87
C PRO A 111 -7.11 38.80 9.56
N LEU A 112 -6.54 38.73 10.77
CA LEU A 112 -6.46 37.50 11.57
C LEU A 112 -7.84 37.06 12.07
N LYS A 113 -8.63 37.98 12.64
CA LYS A 113 -10.01 37.72 13.09
C LYS A 113 -10.88 37.17 11.96
N ARG A 114 -10.80 37.79 10.78
CA ARG A 114 -11.53 37.32 9.58
C ARG A 114 -11.10 35.92 9.16
N SER A 115 -9.81 35.60 9.26
CA SER A 115 -9.26 34.29 8.89
C SER A 115 -9.69 33.20 9.88
N LEU A 116 -9.72 33.50 11.18
CA LEU A 116 -10.21 32.60 12.22
C LEU A 116 -11.71 32.32 12.06
N ASN A 117 -12.53 33.35 11.86
CA ASN A 117 -13.96 33.18 11.60
C ASN A 117 -14.23 32.37 10.32
N ARG A 118 -13.46 32.61 9.26
CA ARG A 118 -13.54 31.80 8.03
C ARG A 118 -13.20 30.34 8.31
N LEU A 119 -12.17 30.07 9.12
CA LEU A 119 -11.79 28.70 9.46
C LEU A 119 -12.86 28.01 10.33
N ALA A 120 -13.42 28.71 11.31
CA ALA A 120 -14.51 28.20 12.16
C ALA A 120 -15.76 27.84 11.33
N SER A 121 -16.08 28.61 10.28
CA SER A 121 -17.21 28.32 9.38
C SER A 121 -17.09 27.04 8.55
N HIS A 122 -15.90 26.42 8.52
CA HIS A 122 -15.64 25.16 7.79
C HIS A 122 -15.82 23.90 8.66
N ALA A 123 -16.31 24.01 9.90
CA ALA A 123 -16.77 22.83 10.63
C ALA A 123 -17.96 22.22 9.89
N ASN A 124 -17.69 21.09 9.24
CA ASN A 124 -18.75 20.28 8.68
C ASN A 124 -19.57 19.75 9.85
N ALA A 125 -20.84 20.09 9.93
CA ALA A 125 -21.77 19.56 10.90
C ALA A 125 -21.86 18.04 10.70
N ALA A 126 -20.97 17.29 11.36
CA ALA A 126 -21.19 15.90 11.64
C ALA A 126 -22.38 15.86 12.60
N VAL A 127 -23.55 15.60 12.03
CA VAL A 127 -24.72 15.16 12.78
C VAL A 127 -24.33 13.85 13.44
N GLU A 128 -24.02 13.88 14.74
CA GLU A 128 -23.88 12.70 15.58
C GLU A 128 -25.26 12.02 15.70
N PRO A 129 -25.44 10.77 15.26
CA PRO A 129 -26.65 10.01 15.55
C PRO A 129 -26.58 9.52 17.01
N GLY A 130 -27.38 10.15 17.86
CA GLY A 130 -27.89 9.66 19.15
C GLY A 130 -27.08 8.60 19.91
N ASP A 131 -26.24 9.05 20.84
CA ASP A 131 -25.83 8.24 21.99
C ASP A 131 -26.99 8.19 23.00
N ASP A 132 -27.79 7.12 22.90
CA ASP A 132 -28.81 6.75 23.87
C ASP A 132 -28.13 6.19 25.13
N PHE A 133 -27.93 7.06 26.13
CA PHE A 133 -27.52 6.67 27.47
C PHE A 133 -28.70 5.99 28.20
N SER A 134 -28.93 4.71 27.89
CA SER A 134 -29.68 3.84 28.80
C SER A 134 -28.74 3.33 29.89
N ASN A 135 -28.80 4.07 31.00
CA ASN A 135 -28.35 3.72 32.33
C ASN A 135 -28.75 2.28 32.74
N ASP A 136 -27.78 1.42 33.03
CA ASP A 136 -28.00 0.29 33.92
C ASP A 136 -26.79 0.13 34.86
N SER A 137 -26.92 0.69 36.05
CA SER A 137 -26.32 0.13 37.24
C SER A 137 -27.50 -0.18 38.16
N PRO A 138 -27.49 -1.36 38.78
CA PRO A 138 -27.26 -1.30 40.22
C PRO A 138 -26.48 -2.49 40.82
N SER A 139 -26.08 -2.24 42.07
CA SER A 139 -25.87 -3.21 43.16
C SER A 139 -24.61 -4.08 43.13
N ASN A 140 -23.51 -3.52 43.65
CA ASN A 140 -22.50 -4.30 44.34
C ASN A 140 -22.95 -4.46 45.81
N ASP A 141 -23.56 -5.60 46.12
CA ASP A 141 -23.87 -6.00 47.50
C ASP A 141 -22.68 -6.76 48.10
N SER A 142 -22.35 -6.41 49.33
CA SER A 142 -21.23 -6.96 50.08
C SER A 142 -21.67 -8.22 50.81
N SER A 143 -20.93 -9.33 50.71
CA SER A 143 -20.81 -10.26 51.84
C SER A 143 -19.64 -11.23 51.73
N SER A 144 -19.11 -11.49 52.92
CA SER A 144 -17.88 -12.13 53.36
C SER A 144 -17.74 -13.64 53.09
N LYS A 145 -16.54 -14.13 53.47
CA LYS A 145 -16.12 -15.49 53.88
C LYS A 145 -15.48 -16.34 52.80
N ASP A 146 -14.49 -17.20 53.07
CA ASP A 146 -13.60 -17.49 54.19
C ASP A 146 -12.47 -18.37 53.58
N ASP A 147 -11.38 -18.53 54.31
CA ASP A 147 -10.34 -19.58 54.24
C ASP A 147 -10.40 -20.67 53.15
N SER A 148 -9.32 -20.87 52.41
CA SER A 148 -8.44 -22.05 52.60
C SER A 148 -7.40 -22.21 51.49
N SER A 149 -6.15 -22.25 51.95
CA SER A 149 -5.07 -23.15 51.54
C SER A 149 -5.32 -24.09 50.36
N SER A 150 -4.48 -24.00 49.32
CA SER A 150 -3.98 -25.19 48.64
C SER A 150 -2.65 -24.90 47.94
N ASP A 151 -1.58 -25.41 48.54
CA ASP A 151 -0.32 -25.79 47.92
C ASP A 151 -0.53 -26.45 46.54
N ALA A 152 0.23 -26.00 45.55
CA ALA A 152 0.48 -26.75 44.33
C ALA A 152 2.00 -26.92 44.17
N PRO A 153 2.51 -28.17 44.13
CA PRO A 153 3.94 -28.40 44.07
C PRO A 153 4.51 -28.16 42.68
N PHE A 154 5.68 -27.52 42.66
CA PHE A 154 6.60 -27.52 41.54
C PHE A 154 7.00 -28.97 41.22
N SER A 155 6.57 -29.49 40.06
CA SER A 155 7.08 -30.74 39.54
C SER A 155 8.38 -30.48 38.77
N ASP A 156 9.43 -31.05 39.33
CA ASP A 156 10.82 -31.08 38.89
C ASP A 156 10.99 -31.65 37.48
N ALA A 157 11.98 -31.11 36.79
CA ALA A 157 12.48 -31.60 35.52
C ALA A 157 13.52 -32.70 35.81
N SER A 158 13.36 -33.87 35.22
CA SER A 158 14.46 -34.84 35.14
C SER A 158 14.32 -35.76 33.94
N SER A 159 15.43 -35.80 33.20
CA SER A 159 15.97 -36.94 32.45
C SER A 159 15.27 -37.28 31.11
N SER A 160 15.97 -37.49 30.00
CA SER A 160 17.31 -38.06 29.85
C SER A 160 17.97 -37.63 28.53
N ASP A 161 19.23 -37.21 28.62
CA ASP A 161 20.29 -37.52 27.66
C ASP A 161 20.55 -39.04 27.70
N ASP A 162 20.73 -39.70 26.55
CA ASP A 162 21.84 -40.64 26.36
C ASP A 162 22.09 -40.92 24.86
N PRO A 163 23.33 -40.68 24.36
CA PRO A 163 23.79 -41.09 23.03
C PRO A 163 24.74 -42.29 23.07
N ALA A 164 24.59 -43.23 22.14
CA ALA A 164 25.66 -44.10 21.61
C ALA A 164 25.25 -44.72 20.27
#